data_AF-A0A1F7X2E1-F1
#
_entry.id   AF-A0A1F7X2E1-F1
#
_cell.length_a   1.000
_cell.length_b   1.000
_cell.length_c   1.000
_cell.angle_alpha   90.00
_cell.angle_beta   90.00
_cell.angle_gamma   90.00
#
_symmetry.space_group_name_H-M   'P 1'
#
loop_
_entity.id
_entity.type
_entity.pdbx_description
1 polymer ?
#
loop_
_entity_poly.entity_id
_entity_poly.type
_entity_poly.pdbx_seq_one_letter_code
_entity_poly.pdbx_strand_id
1 'polypeptide(L)'
;MSKNKDYETPETFLKLAKEYFRALLKFEEVYKNKVPDISKIETKEDYEKIKSHRGYPLLFTLMNVKLFLVRHSLELGLKSFLLHKGVTINKLRDRKLYHHNLENCLNGVWKYGLQIFNNLNNEKDHTAIVLIKKINMSWEDKIYEYPNKYEKIYTKEYLYIIKTVLKAVSTEFKNK
;
A
#
# COMPACT_ATOMS: atom_id res chain seq x y z
N MET A 1 10.82 12.70 -29.36
CA MET A 1 9.53 12.86 -28.66
C MET A 1 8.83 11.51 -28.66
N SER A 2 8.91 10.75 -27.56
CA SER A 2 8.39 9.39 -27.50
C SER A 2 6.92 9.38 -27.05
N LYS A 3 6.13 8.58 -27.76
CA LYS A 3 4.69 8.35 -27.67
C LYS A 3 4.37 7.54 -26.40
N ASN A 4 3.55 8.10 -25.49
CA ASN A 4 2.68 7.40 -24.53
C ASN A 4 2.11 8.40 -23.49
N LYS A 5 1.41 9.45 -23.93
CA LYS A 5 0.77 10.42 -23.02
C LYS A 5 -0.55 9.93 -22.43
N ASP A 6 -1.15 8.89 -23.01
CA ASP A 6 -2.50 8.43 -22.65
C ASP A 6 -2.56 7.64 -21.34
N TYR A 7 -1.40 7.31 -20.73
CA TYR A 7 -1.32 6.52 -19.50
C TYR A 7 -1.08 7.36 -18.23
N GLU A 8 -1.02 8.68 -18.36
CA GLU A 8 -0.60 9.59 -17.29
C GLU A 8 -1.71 10.57 -16.89
N THR A 9 -2.95 10.07 -16.84
CA THR A 9 -4.10 10.81 -16.31
C THR A 9 -4.42 10.40 -14.88
N PRO A 10 -5.06 11.26 -14.08
CA PRO A 10 -5.57 10.89 -12.77
C PRO A 10 -6.43 9.61 -12.81
N GLU A 11 -7.32 9.50 -13.81
CA GLU A 11 -8.23 8.36 -13.99
C GLU A 11 -7.47 7.07 -14.27
N THR A 12 -6.36 7.14 -15.02
CA THR A 12 -5.52 5.98 -15.31
C THR A 12 -4.82 5.49 -14.04
N PHE A 13 -4.28 6.40 -13.23
CA PHE A 13 -3.68 6.05 -11.93
C PHE A 13 -4.72 5.43 -11.00
N LEU A 14 -5.92 6.00 -10.91
CA LEU A 14 -7.00 5.46 -10.08
C LEU A 14 -7.45 4.06 -10.56
N LYS A 15 -7.54 3.85 -11.88
CA LYS A 15 -7.88 2.56 -12.46
C LYS A 15 -6.85 1.50 -12.10
N LEU A 16 -5.56 1.79 -12.29
CA LEU A 16 -4.47 0.88 -11.92
C LEU A 16 -4.47 0.61 -10.41
N ALA A 17 -4.66 1.63 -9.57
CA ALA A 17 -4.74 1.46 -8.12
C ALA A 17 -5.85 0.47 -7.71
N LYS A 18 -7.01 0.53 -8.39
CA LYS A 18 -8.13 -0.41 -8.20
C LYS A 18 -7.79 -1.80 -8.72
N GLU A 19 -7.03 -1.94 -9.81
CA GLU A 19 -6.58 -3.24 -10.32
C GLU A 19 -5.61 -3.93 -9.36
N TYR A 20 -4.62 -3.21 -8.82
CA TYR A 20 -3.75 -3.71 -7.74
C TYR A 20 -4.55 -4.14 -6.51
N PHE A 21 -5.57 -3.36 -6.13
CA PHE A 21 -6.45 -3.72 -5.01
C PHE A 21 -7.26 -4.99 -5.29
N ARG A 22 -7.80 -5.16 -6.50
CA ARG A 22 -8.50 -6.40 -6.89
C ARG A 22 -7.57 -7.60 -6.89
N ALA A 23 -6.33 -7.44 -7.38
CA ALA A 23 -5.32 -8.48 -7.34
C ALA A 23 -5.00 -8.88 -5.89
N LEU A 24 -4.91 -7.93 -4.97
CA LEU A 24 -4.75 -8.19 -3.54
C LEU A 24 -5.93 -8.99 -2.97
N LEU A 25 -7.17 -8.61 -3.27
CA LEU A 25 -8.34 -9.36 -2.79
C LEU A 25 -8.35 -10.80 -3.30
N LYS A 26 -8.05 -11.01 -4.58
CA LYS A 26 -7.94 -12.36 -5.17
C LYS A 26 -6.78 -13.14 -4.56
N PHE A 27 -5.66 -12.49 -4.28
CA PHE A 27 -4.52 -13.08 -3.59
C PHE A 27 -4.93 -13.58 -2.21
N GLU A 28 -5.60 -12.75 -1.40
CA GLU A 28 -6.10 -13.16 -0.08
C GLU A 28 -7.07 -14.35 -0.19
N GLU A 29 -7.98 -14.33 -1.16
CA GLU A 29 -8.95 -15.41 -1.37
C GLU A 29 -8.27 -16.75 -1.66
N VAL A 30 -7.26 -16.76 -2.54
CA VAL A 30 -6.54 -17.97 -2.96
C VAL A 30 -5.64 -18.51 -1.85
N TYR A 31 -5.03 -17.62 -1.06
CA TYR A 31 -3.96 -17.98 -0.14
C TYR A 31 -4.34 -17.96 1.34
N LYS A 32 -5.55 -17.48 1.73
CA LYS A 32 -6.01 -17.42 3.13
C LYS A 32 -5.88 -18.74 3.92
N ASN A 33 -6.00 -19.88 3.23
CA ASN A 33 -5.95 -21.21 3.85
C ASN A 33 -4.65 -21.98 3.52
N LYS A 34 -3.79 -21.42 2.67
CA LYS A 34 -2.56 -22.08 2.20
C LYS A 34 -1.32 -21.58 2.91
N VAL A 35 -1.44 -20.48 3.63
CA VAL A 35 -0.35 -19.80 4.32
C VAL A 35 -0.61 -19.92 5.82
N PRO A 36 0.38 -20.37 6.62
CA PRO A 36 0.26 -20.36 8.07
C PRO A 36 -0.17 -18.97 8.55
N ASP A 37 -1.04 -18.93 9.55
CA ASP A 37 -1.45 -17.66 10.17
C ASP A 37 -0.25 -17.07 10.92
N ILE A 38 0.51 -16.24 10.23
CA ILE A 38 1.69 -15.57 10.75
C ILE A 38 1.38 -14.59 11.88
N SER A 39 0.12 -14.22 12.09
CA SER A 39 -0.25 -13.41 13.25
C SER A 39 -0.05 -14.16 14.58
N LYS A 40 0.07 -15.49 14.51
CA LYS A 40 0.42 -16.39 15.63
C LYS A 40 1.92 -16.56 15.84
N ILE A 41 2.76 -15.96 15.00
CA ILE A 41 4.21 -15.96 15.20
C ILE A 41 4.53 -14.80 16.12
N GLU A 42 4.62 -15.10 17.40
CA GLU A 42 4.87 -14.09 18.44
C GLU A 42 6.28 -14.22 19.01
N THR A 43 6.90 -15.39 18.86
CA THR A 43 8.21 -15.71 19.45
C THR A 43 9.24 -16.10 18.41
N LYS A 44 10.52 -16.04 18.81
CA LYS A 44 11.65 -16.55 18.04
C LYS A 44 11.54 -18.06 17.79
N GLU A 45 10.97 -18.82 18.72
CA GLU A 45 10.76 -20.27 18.58
C GLU A 45 9.68 -20.62 17.56
N ASP A 46 8.59 -19.84 17.49
CA ASP A 46 7.56 -20.00 16.45
C ASP A 46 8.15 -19.76 15.06
N TYR A 47 9.02 -18.76 14.94
CA TYR A 47 9.72 -18.46 13.70
C TYR A 47 10.65 -19.59 13.27
N GLU A 48 11.49 -20.14 14.16
CA GLU A 48 12.41 -21.23 13.79
C GLU A 48 11.65 -22.53 13.43
N LYS A 49 10.51 -22.80 14.06
CA LYS A 49 9.59 -23.90 13.66
C LYS A 49 9.03 -23.73 12.25
N ILE A 50 8.79 -22.49 11.81
CA ILE A 50 8.23 -22.17 10.49
C ILE A 50 9.33 -22.06 9.44
N LYS A 51 10.52 -21.58 9.81
CA LYS A 51 11.69 -21.52 8.93
C LYS A 51 12.18 -22.91 8.52
N SER A 52 12.07 -23.88 9.43
CA SER A 52 12.38 -25.29 9.16
C SER A 52 11.29 -26.01 8.36
N HIS A 53 10.11 -25.41 8.17
CA HIS A 53 9.07 -25.95 7.30
C HIS A 53 9.43 -25.75 5.83
N ARG A 54 9.24 -26.79 5.01
CA ARG A 54 9.43 -26.75 3.53
C ARG A 54 8.66 -25.63 2.83
N GLY A 55 7.61 -25.08 3.46
CA GLY A 55 6.80 -23.98 2.94
C GLY A 55 7.35 -22.56 3.20
N TYR A 56 8.45 -22.40 3.94
CA TYR A 56 8.98 -21.09 4.29
C TYR A 56 9.32 -20.18 3.09
N PRO A 57 9.98 -20.66 2.02
CA PRO A 57 10.26 -19.82 0.84
C PRO A 57 8.98 -19.37 0.13
N LEU A 58 7.95 -20.23 0.11
CA LEU A 58 6.65 -19.90 -0.45
C LEU A 58 5.95 -18.83 0.39
N LEU A 59 5.89 -19.00 1.72
CA LEU A 59 5.36 -18.00 2.65
C LEU A 59 6.02 -16.63 2.42
N PHE A 60 7.34 -16.59 2.39
CA PHE A 60 8.12 -15.37 2.15
C PHE A 60 7.75 -14.69 0.83
N THR A 61 7.72 -15.46 -0.26
CA THR A 61 7.35 -14.95 -1.59
C THR A 61 5.94 -14.37 -1.58
N LEU A 62 5.00 -15.06 -0.93
CA LEU A 62 3.61 -14.63 -0.80
C LEU A 62 3.49 -13.32 0.01
N MET A 63 4.27 -13.17 1.09
CA MET A 63 4.32 -11.92 1.87
C MET A 63 4.80 -10.74 1.02
N ASN A 64 5.85 -10.93 0.22
CA ASN A 64 6.41 -9.88 -0.63
C ASN A 64 5.44 -9.45 -1.71
N VAL A 65 4.76 -10.41 -2.36
CA VAL A 65 3.71 -10.12 -3.33
C VAL A 65 2.59 -9.30 -2.68
N LYS A 66 2.16 -9.67 -1.49
CA LYS A 66 1.10 -8.94 -0.77
C LYS A 66 1.51 -7.50 -0.46
N LEU A 67 2.69 -7.29 0.11
CA LEU A 67 3.19 -5.94 0.42
C LEU A 67 3.35 -5.10 -0.85
N PHE A 68 3.85 -5.71 -1.92
CA PHE A 68 3.94 -5.06 -3.23
C PHE A 68 2.57 -4.58 -3.72
N LEU A 69 1.54 -5.43 -3.68
CA LEU A 69 0.18 -5.08 -4.10
C LEU A 69 -0.44 -3.98 -3.24
N VAL A 70 -0.29 -4.07 -1.91
CA VAL A 70 -0.78 -3.06 -0.95
C VAL A 70 -0.17 -1.70 -1.27
N ARG A 71 1.16 -1.66 -1.33
CA ARG A 71 1.91 -0.44 -1.54
C ARG A 71 1.59 0.23 -2.86
N HIS A 72 1.58 -0.52 -3.96
CA HIS A 72 1.29 0.05 -5.29
C HIS A 72 -0.14 0.55 -5.40
N SER A 73 -1.11 -0.15 -4.79
CA SER A 73 -2.48 0.33 -4.74
C SER A 73 -2.59 1.67 -4.00
N LEU A 74 -1.93 1.80 -2.84
CA LEU A 74 -1.89 3.05 -2.08
C LEU A 74 -1.18 4.16 -2.86
N GLU A 75 0.06 3.92 -3.32
CA GLU A 75 0.87 4.93 -4.01
C GLU A 75 0.14 5.50 -5.23
N LEU A 76 -0.42 4.63 -6.07
CA LEU A 76 -1.16 5.05 -7.25
C LEU A 76 -2.46 5.79 -6.90
N GLY A 77 -3.17 5.35 -5.85
CA GLY A 77 -4.36 6.03 -5.37
C GLY A 77 -4.07 7.46 -4.90
N LEU A 78 -3.03 7.66 -4.10
CA LEU A 78 -2.63 8.98 -3.61
C LEU A 78 -2.11 9.85 -4.76
N LYS A 79 -1.26 9.30 -5.64
CA LYS A 79 -0.74 10.03 -6.82
C LYS A 79 -1.83 10.43 -7.80
N SER A 80 -2.86 9.60 -7.98
CA SER A 80 -4.05 9.94 -8.77
C SER A 80 -4.65 11.26 -8.31
N PHE A 81 -4.87 11.41 -7.00
CA PHE A 81 -5.41 12.66 -6.45
C PHE A 81 -4.43 13.83 -6.61
N LEU A 82 -3.15 13.63 -6.33
CA LEU A 82 -2.14 14.70 -6.48
C LEU A 82 -2.10 15.23 -7.91
N LEU A 83 -2.15 14.33 -8.90
CA LEU A 83 -2.22 14.66 -10.30
C LEU A 83 -3.50 15.44 -10.62
N HIS A 84 -4.64 15.00 -10.07
CA HIS A 84 -5.93 15.67 -10.21
C HIS A 84 -5.96 17.09 -9.61
N LYS A 85 -5.09 17.36 -8.61
CA LYS A 85 -4.88 18.68 -8.01
C LYS A 85 -3.76 19.48 -8.68
N GLY A 86 -3.26 19.03 -9.82
CA GLY A 86 -2.30 19.76 -10.65
C GLY A 86 -0.83 19.49 -10.33
N VAL A 87 -0.50 18.51 -9.49
CA VAL A 87 0.89 18.07 -9.33
C VAL A 87 1.35 17.39 -10.61
N THR A 88 2.43 17.91 -11.22
CA THR A 88 2.91 17.39 -12.51
C THR A 88 3.46 15.98 -12.39
N ILE A 89 3.33 15.19 -13.46
CA ILE A 89 3.85 13.82 -13.51
C ILE A 89 5.35 13.74 -13.21
N ASN A 90 6.12 14.75 -13.62
CA ASN A 90 7.55 14.84 -13.34
C ASN A 90 7.82 14.90 -11.82
N LYS A 91 7.03 15.67 -11.07
CA LYS A 91 7.12 15.68 -9.59
C LYS A 91 6.72 14.33 -9.00
N LEU A 92 5.67 13.69 -9.54
CA LEU A 92 5.21 12.37 -9.08
C LEU A 92 6.24 11.26 -9.31
N ARG A 93 7.14 11.44 -10.29
CA ARG A 93 8.24 10.53 -10.63
C ARG A 93 9.58 10.91 -10.01
N ASP A 94 9.66 12.06 -9.36
CA ASP A 94 10.89 12.51 -8.70
C ASP A 94 11.17 11.68 -7.45
N ARG A 95 12.38 11.10 -7.38
CA ARG A 95 12.86 10.24 -6.28
C ARG A 95 12.91 10.91 -4.92
N LYS A 96 13.09 12.23 -4.87
CA LYS A 96 13.17 12.99 -3.62
C LYS A 96 11.80 13.48 -3.16
N LEU A 97 10.81 13.53 -4.07
CA LEU A 97 9.48 14.03 -3.76
C LEU A 97 8.48 12.90 -3.53
N TYR A 98 8.00 12.26 -4.59
CA TYR A 98 6.83 11.37 -4.51
C TYR A 98 7.08 9.97 -5.07
N HIS A 99 8.17 9.74 -5.81
CA HIS A 99 8.46 8.43 -6.35
C HIS A 99 8.75 7.45 -5.23
N HIS A 100 7.87 6.46 -5.09
CA HIS A 100 8.02 5.40 -4.12
C HIS A 100 8.04 5.85 -2.65
N ASN A 101 7.69 7.11 -2.38
CA ASN A 101 7.62 7.69 -1.04
C ASN A 101 6.14 7.91 -0.67
N LEU A 102 5.57 6.94 0.04
CA LEU A 102 4.18 6.95 0.49
C LEU A 102 3.91 8.05 1.51
N GLU A 103 4.87 8.35 2.39
CA GLU A 103 4.72 9.39 3.40
C GLU A 103 4.58 10.77 2.75
N ASN A 104 5.44 11.09 1.80
CA ASN A 104 5.34 12.33 1.03
C ASN A 104 4.06 12.38 0.20
N CYS A 105 3.64 11.26 -0.40
CA CYS A 105 2.35 11.18 -1.06
C CYS A 105 1.22 11.55 -0.08
N LEU A 106 1.17 10.92 1.10
CA LEU A 106 0.17 11.15 2.14
C LEU A 106 0.13 12.61 2.61
N ASN A 107 1.30 13.18 2.92
CA ASN A 107 1.44 14.58 3.30
C ASN A 107 0.97 15.52 2.18
N GLY A 108 1.25 15.17 0.93
CA GLY A 108 0.76 15.89 -0.23
C GLY A 108 -0.77 15.90 -0.29
N VAL A 109 -1.42 14.75 -0.17
CA VAL A 109 -2.91 14.66 -0.27
C VAL A 109 -3.58 15.53 0.79
N TRP A 110 -3.05 15.51 2.03
CA TRP A 110 -3.53 16.37 3.11
C TRP A 110 -3.30 17.85 2.82
N LYS A 111 -2.13 18.23 2.32
CA LYS A 111 -1.83 19.63 1.91
C LYS A 111 -2.80 20.13 0.85
N TYR A 112 -3.24 19.26 -0.05
CA TYR A 112 -4.21 19.57 -1.10
C TYR A 112 -5.67 19.33 -0.68
N GLY A 113 -5.92 19.09 0.61
CA GLY A 113 -7.25 19.11 1.22
C GLY A 113 -8.03 17.79 1.20
N LEU A 114 -7.44 16.66 0.78
CA LEU A 114 -8.16 15.38 0.87
C LEU A 114 -8.17 14.87 2.30
N GLN A 115 -9.34 14.88 2.92
CA GLN A 115 -9.56 14.20 4.19
C GLN A 115 -9.82 12.71 3.93
N ILE A 116 -8.78 11.91 4.12
CA ILE A 116 -8.85 10.43 4.00
C ILE A 116 -9.24 9.82 5.35
N PHE A 117 -8.73 10.37 6.44
CA PHE A 117 -8.97 9.97 7.81
C PHE A 117 -9.64 11.13 8.53
N ASN A 118 -10.85 10.92 9.01
CA ASN A 118 -11.73 12.00 9.45
C ASN A 118 -11.54 12.32 10.94
N ASN A 119 -10.88 11.45 11.70
CA ASN A 119 -10.64 11.67 13.11
C ASN A 119 -9.34 11.01 13.56
N LEU A 120 -8.29 11.80 13.77
CA LEU A 120 -7.00 11.29 14.26
C LEU A 120 -7.07 10.73 15.70
N ASN A 121 -8.12 11.05 16.45
CA ASN A 121 -8.41 10.44 17.75
C ASN A 121 -9.16 9.09 17.62
N ASN A 122 -9.56 8.69 16.41
CA ASN A 122 -10.04 7.36 16.14
C ASN A 122 -8.84 6.41 16.01
N GLU A 123 -8.81 5.39 16.88
CA GLU A 123 -7.75 4.39 16.92
C GLU A 123 -7.50 3.71 15.56
N LYS A 124 -8.54 3.49 14.74
CA LYS A 124 -8.40 2.90 13.41
C LYS A 124 -7.70 3.82 12.43
N ASP A 125 -8.00 5.12 12.47
CA ASP A 125 -7.38 6.14 11.63
C ASP A 125 -5.91 6.35 12.04
N HIS A 126 -5.64 6.38 13.35
CA HIS A 126 -4.28 6.44 13.88
C HIS A 126 -3.46 5.22 13.45
N THR A 127 -4.01 4.01 13.63
CA THR A 127 -3.39 2.75 13.20
C THR A 127 -3.11 2.76 11.70
N ALA A 128 -4.05 3.25 10.89
CA ALA A 128 -3.88 3.38 9.45
C ALA A 128 -2.66 4.23 9.06
N ILE A 129 -2.48 5.39 9.69
CA ILE A 129 -1.35 6.29 9.43
C ILE A 129 -0.04 5.65 9.84
N VAL A 130 0.01 5.03 11.02
CA VAL A 130 1.19 4.29 11.51
C VAL A 130 1.57 3.19 10.52
N LEU A 131 0.59 2.45 9.99
CA LEU A 131 0.82 1.39 9.01
C LEU A 131 1.33 1.93 7.67
N ILE A 132 0.84 3.07 7.18
CA ILE A 132 1.38 3.69 5.96
C ILE A 132 2.86 4.03 6.13
N LYS A 133 3.24 4.59 7.28
CA LYS A 133 4.65 4.89 7.58
C LYS A 133 5.51 3.63 7.63
N LYS A 134 5.02 2.57 8.27
CA LYS A 134 5.71 1.26 8.28
C LYS A 134 5.90 0.68 6.88
N ILE A 135 4.88 0.73 6.01
CA ILE A 135 5.00 0.30 4.61
C ILE A 135 6.04 1.15 3.86
N ASN A 136 6.12 2.46 4.15
CA ASN A 136 7.13 3.32 3.53
C ASN A 136 8.54 2.91 3.94
N MET A 137 8.79 2.76 5.24
CA MET A 137 10.09 2.35 5.78
C MET A 137 10.52 0.96 5.27
N SER A 138 9.60 -0.01 5.26
CA SER A 138 9.91 -1.36 4.78
C SER A 138 10.30 -1.41 3.30
N TRP A 139 9.88 -0.42 2.51
CA TRP A 139 10.32 -0.27 1.13
C TRP A 139 11.69 0.40 1.00
N GLU A 140 11.93 1.47 1.76
CA GLU A 140 13.23 2.17 1.75
C GLU A 140 14.37 1.25 2.22
N ASP A 141 14.11 0.47 3.27
CA ASP A 141 15.08 -0.47 3.83
C ASP A 141 15.18 -1.78 3.04
N LYS A 142 14.45 -1.90 1.92
CA LYS A 142 14.32 -3.16 1.15
C LYS A 142 13.94 -4.35 2.02
N ILE A 143 13.18 -4.12 3.09
CA ILE A 143 12.69 -5.17 3.99
C ILE A 143 11.74 -6.10 3.23
N TYR A 144 11.11 -5.68 2.13
CA TYR A 144 10.42 -6.62 1.23
C TYR A 144 11.35 -7.59 0.48
N GLU A 145 12.65 -7.28 0.34
CA GLU A 145 13.64 -8.22 -0.21
C GLU A 145 14.12 -9.19 0.89
N TYR A 146 14.01 -8.78 2.17
CA TYR A 146 14.45 -9.54 3.35
C TYR A 146 13.54 -9.26 4.57
N PRO A 147 12.28 -9.76 4.62
CA PRO A 147 11.34 -9.49 5.69
C PRO A 147 11.98 -9.75 7.03
N ASN A 148 12.09 -8.67 7.79
CA ASN A 148 12.70 -8.69 9.10
C ASN A 148 11.77 -9.44 10.06
N LYS A 149 12.37 -10.04 11.07
CA LYS A 149 11.90 -11.20 11.85
C LYS A 149 10.55 -11.07 12.59
N TYR A 150 9.81 -9.96 12.49
CA TYR A 150 8.69 -9.64 13.39
C TYR A 150 7.55 -8.81 12.78
N GLU A 151 7.51 -8.60 11.46
CA GLU A 151 6.47 -7.72 10.89
C GLU A 151 5.13 -8.45 10.77
N LYS A 152 4.21 -8.18 11.72
CA LYS A 152 2.81 -8.61 11.64
C LYS A 152 2.22 -8.12 10.31
N ILE A 153 1.62 -9.01 9.54
CA ILE A 153 0.88 -8.61 8.33
C ILE A 153 -0.53 -8.25 8.72
N TYR A 154 -0.81 -6.96 8.67
CA TYR A 154 -2.10 -6.37 9.03
C TYR A 154 -3.08 -6.40 7.87
N THR A 155 -3.53 -7.60 7.49
CA THR A 155 -4.39 -7.79 6.30
C THR A 155 -5.63 -6.92 6.33
N LYS A 156 -6.38 -6.94 7.43
CA LYS A 156 -7.66 -6.24 7.53
C LYS A 156 -7.47 -4.74 7.47
N GLU A 157 -6.42 -4.26 8.12
CA GLU A 157 -6.04 -2.86 8.21
C GLU A 157 -5.55 -2.36 6.84
N TYR A 158 -4.71 -3.11 6.13
CA TYR A 158 -4.31 -2.76 4.76
C TYR A 158 -5.51 -2.65 3.82
N LEU A 159 -6.43 -3.61 3.87
CA LEU A 159 -7.65 -3.56 3.08
C LEU A 159 -8.52 -2.35 3.45
N TYR A 160 -8.61 -2.02 4.74
CA TYR A 160 -9.32 -0.84 5.21
C TYR A 160 -8.68 0.44 4.66
N ILE A 161 -7.37 0.63 4.82
CA ILE A 161 -6.64 1.81 4.36
C ILE A 161 -6.84 2.01 2.86
N ILE A 162 -6.62 0.97 2.06
CA ILE A 162 -6.76 1.05 0.59
C ILE A 162 -8.20 1.42 0.23
N LYS A 163 -9.21 0.77 0.81
CA LYS A 163 -10.62 1.09 0.55
C LYS A 163 -10.93 2.55 0.88
N THR A 164 -10.45 3.04 2.02
CA THR A 164 -10.66 4.43 2.46
C THR A 164 -10.03 5.42 1.49
N VAL A 165 -8.77 5.22 1.11
CA VAL A 165 -8.07 6.05 0.11
C VAL A 165 -8.80 6.03 -1.23
N LEU A 166 -9.06 4.85 -1.80
CA LEU A 166 -9.68 4.74 -3.12
C LEU A 166 -11.11 5.30 -3.15
N LYS A 167 -11.85 5.17 -2.04
CA LYS A 167 -13.18 5.78 -1.89
C LYS A 167 -13.07 7.30 -1.86
N ALA A 168 -12.21 7.87 -1.01
CA ALA A 168 -12.03 9.31 -0.89
C ALA A 168 -11.65 9.96 -2.24
N VAL A 169 -10.67 9.38 -2.94
CA VAL A 169 -10.25 9.86 -4.27
C VAL A 169 -11.37 9.74 -5.30
N SER A 170 -12.12 8.62 -5.29
CA SER A 170 -13.24 8.44 -6.22
C SER A 170 -14.39 9.43 -5.95
N THR A 171 -14.65 9.77 -4.69
CA THR A 171 -15.67 10.77 -4.33
C THR A 171 -15.25 12.15 -4.79
N GLU A 172 -13.99 12.53 -4.57
CA GLU A 172 -13.46 13.81 -5.03
C GLU A 172 -13.65 14.02 -6.54
N PHE A 173 -13.38 12.97 -7.34
CA PHE A 173 -13.49 13.06 -8.79
C PHE A 173 -14.94 13.22 -9.27
N LYS A 174 -15.94 12.84 -8.46
CA LYS A 174 -17.36 12.97 -8.78
C LYS A 174 -17.94 14.34 -8.41
N ASN A 175 -17.29 15.07 -7.51
CA ASN A 175 -17.76 16.36 -7.01
C ASN A 175 -17.27 17.55 -7.87
N LYS A 176 -16.65 17.28 -9.02
CA LYS A 176 -16.31 18.24 -10.07
C LYS A 176 -17.24 18.06 -11.25
#